data_AF-A0A7W0XBP5-F1
#
_entry.id   AF-A0A7W0XBP5-F1
#
_cell.length_a   1.000
_cell.length_b   1.000
_cell.length_c   1.000
_cell.angle_alpha   90.00
_cell.angle_beta   90.00
_cell.angle_gamma   90.00
#
_symmetry.space_group_name_H-M   'P 1'
#
loop_
_entity.id
_entity.type
_entity.pdbx_description
1 polymer ?
#
loop_
_entity_poly.entity_id
_entity_poly.type
_entity_poly.pdbx_seq_one_letter_code
_entity_poly.pdbx_strand_id
1 'polypeptide(L)'
;MHVFVDESRRRSTYLLASVRVMPAHLTAVRKVVRGALLGSQRRIHFVDERVDRRRQLLDLFCGLPLGVVAYRSVHAPTRQEPAVRSALLVVMVDDIVGEGATRLVLESREGRDQLDRRVIHRRLLPQTDSALTYEHLRPTEDPILWVADAFAWAAGAGADWPGRCGEVLRVMDVEP
;
A
#
# COMPACT_ATOMS: atom_id res chain seq x y z
N MET A 1 7.65 -13.42 1.09
CA MET A 1 7.38 -12.07 1.67
C MET A 1 5.88 -11.79 1.65
N HIS A 2 5.33 -11.02 2.59
CA HIS A 2 3.92 -10.59 2.57
C HIS A 2 3.80 -9.12 2.18
N VAL A 3 2.81 -8.77 1.37
CA VAL A 3 2.61 -7.43 0.82
C VAL A 3 1.22 -6.91 1.20
N PHE A 4 1.16 -5.68 1.68
CA PHE A 4 -0.08 -4.99 2.08
C PHE A 4 -0.22 -3.72 1.25
N VAL A 5 -1.41 -3.50 0.71
CA VAL A 5 -1.61 -2.47 -0.31
C VAL A 5 -2.80 -1.59 0.02
N ASP A 6 -2.56 -0.28 -0.06
CA ASP A 6 -3.60 0.74 -0.05
C ASP A 6 -3.32 1.83 -1.09
N GLU A 7 -4.33 2.64 -1.39
CA GLU A 7 -4.29 3.68 -2.41
C GLU A 7 -4.38 5.10 -1.83
N SER A 8 -3.79 6.06 -2.52
CA SER A 8 -4.05 7.48 -2.25
C SER A 8 -4.27 8.22 -3.56
N ARG A 9 -5.09 9.27 -3.48
CA ARG A 9 -5.56 10.00 -4.66
C ARG A 9 -5.49 11.49 -4.44
N ARG A 10 -4.94 12.21 -5.42
CA ARG A 10 -4.80 13.67 -5.39
C ARG A 10 -4.94 14.25 -6.78
N ARG A 11 -6.05 14.95 -7.06
CA ARG A 11 -6.32 15.60 -8.36
C ARG A 11 -6.09 14.65 -9.54
N SER A 12 -4.94 14.77 -10.22
CA SER A 12 -4.51 13.99 -11.39
C SER A 12 -3.52 12.87 -11.05
N THR A 13 -3.26 12.59 -9.77
CA THR A 13 -2.28 11.59 -9.32
C THR A 13 -2.98 10.45 -8.61
N TYR A 14 -2.63 9.24 -9.02
CA TYR A 14 -3.03 8.00 -8.38
C TYR A 14 -1.80 7.30 -7.82
N LEU A 15 -1.88 6.87 -6.56
CA LEU A 15 -0.81 6.21 -5.84
C LEU A 15 -1.30 4.87 -5.32
N LEU A 16 -0.48 3.84 -5.48
CA LEU A 16 -0.65 2.53 -4.85
C LEU A 16 0.59 2.26 -4.01
N ALA A 17 0.48 2.19 -2.69
CA ALA A 17 1.60 1.84 -1.83
C ALA A 17 1.59 0.35 -1.53
N SER A 18 2.74 -0.31 -1.71
CA SER A 18 2.95 -1.70 -1.34
C SER A 18 3.92 -1.78 -0.17
N VAL A 19 3.40 -2.12 1.01
CA VAL A 19 4.19 -2.35 2.22
C VAL A 19 4.60 -3.82 2.26
N ARG A 20 5.90 -4.06 2.32
CA ARG A 20 6.54 -5.37 2.14
C ARG A 20 7.18 -5.80 3.45
N VAL A 21 6.71 -6.92 4.00
CA VAL A 21 7.13 -7.41 5.33
C VAL A 21 7.52 -8.87 5.24
N MET A 22 8.69 -9.20 5.80
CA MET A 22 9.11 -10.60 5.92
C MET A 22 8.25 -11.34 6.96
N PRO A 23 7.88 -12.62 6.75
CA PRO A 23 7.01 -13.35 7.67
C PRO A 23 7.47 -13.33 9.13
N ALA A 24 8.79 -13.38 9.37
CA ALA A 24 9.41 -13.32 10.70
C ALA A 24 9.11 -12.01 11.47
N HIS A 25 8.77 -10.92 10.78
CA HIS A 25 8.54 -9.61 11.39
C HIS A 25 7.06 -9.24 11.54
N LEU A 26 6.14 -10.00 10.91
CA LEU A 26 4.71 -9.67 10.88
C LEU A 26 4.11 -9.46 12.27
N THR A 27 4.40 -10.37 13.21
CA THR A 27 3.86 -10.28 14.58
C THR A 27 4.35 -9.04 15.30
N ALA A 28 5.65 -8.74 15.19
CA ALA A 28 6.26 -7.57 15.81
C ALA A 28 5.71 -6.26 15.20
N VAL A 29 5.67 -6.17 13.88
CA VAL A 29 5.12 -5.02 13.15
C VAL A 29 3.67 -4.77 13.54
N ARG A 30 2.80 -5.79 13.49
CA ARG A 30 1.38 -5.65 13.89
C ARG A 30 1.23 -5.20 15.34
N LYS A 31 2.08 -5.68 16.25
CA LYS A 31 2.06 -5.28 17.66
C LYS A 31 2.38 -3.79 17.81
N VAL A 32 3.45 -3.32 17.16
CA VAL A 32 3.85 -1.91 17.22
C VAL A 32 2.77 -1.01 16.63
N VAL A 33 2.25 -1.34 15.44
CA VAL A 33 1.23 -0.53 14.76
C VAL A 33 -0.07 -0.46 15.58
N ARG A 34 -0.52 -1.57 16.18
CA ARG A 34 -1.68 -1.55 17.09
C ARG A 34 -1.44 -0.71 18.35
N GLY A 35 -0.22 -0.74 18.87
CA GLY A 35 0.18 0.09 20.01
C GLY A 35 0.16 1.59 19.72
N ALA A 36 0.08 1.99 18.45
CA ALA A 36 -0.03 3.39 18.03
C ALA A 36 -1.48 3.91 18.00
N LEU A 37 -2.50 3.09 18.29
CA LEU A 37 -3.87 3.57 18.44
C LEU A 37 -4.00 4.46 19.68
N LEU A 38 -4.82 5.51 19.57
CA LEU A 38 -5.16 6.40 20.68
C LEU A 38 -6.59 6.13 21.16
N GLY A 39 -6.77 6.06 22.48
CA GLY A 39 -8.09 5.93 23.12
C GLY A 39 -8.89 4.75 22.56
N SER A 40 -10.08 5.03 22.03
CA SER A 40 -11.01 4.05 21.48
C SER A 40 -10.89 3.85 19.96
N GLN A 41 -9.81 4.34 19.33
CA GLN A 41 -9.58 4.15 17.90
C GLN A 41 -9.56 2.64 17.56
N ARG A 42 -10.30 2.26 16.50
CA ARG A 42 -10.30 0.90 15.96
C ARG A 42 -9.33 0.71 14.80
N ARG A 43 -8.97 1.81 14.14
CA ARG A 43 -7.99 1.90 13.05
C ARG A 43 -7.35 3.28 13.04
N ILE A 44 -6.20 3.38 12.38
CA ILE A 44 -5.59 4.65 12.00
C ILE A 44 -6.01 4.93 10.55
N HIS A 45 -6.59 6.10 10.30
CA HIS A 45 -6.84 6.63 8.95
C HIS A 45 -6.00 7.90 8.82
N PHE A 46 -4.85 7.79 8.16
CA PHE A 46 -3.72 8.70 8.28
C PHE A 46 -4.05 10.13 7.87
N VAL A 47 -4.93 10.30 6.88
CA VAL A 47 -5.38 11.63 6.42
C VAL A 47 -6.16 12.40 7.49
N ASP A 48 -6.88 11.71 8.37
CA ASP A 48 -7.71 12.30 9.43
C ASP A 48 -6.86 12.73 10.65
N GLU A 49 -5.61 12.28 10.72
CA GLU A 49 -4.72 12.60 11.82
C GLU A 49 -4.20 14.05 11.74
N ARG A 50 -3.97 14.67 12.90
CA ARG A 50 -3.32 15.98 12.98
C ARG A 50 -1.89 15.90 12.45
N VAL A 51 -1.35 17.02 11.95
CA VAL A 51 -0.04 17.04 11.27
C VAL A 51 1.08 16.48 12.15
N ASP A 52 1.13 16.85 13.43
CA ASP A 52 2.16 16.34 14.35
C ASP A 52 2.01 14.84 14.62
N ARG A 53 0.76 14.34 14.66
CA ARG A 53 0.49 12.91 14.79
C ARG A 53 0.90 12.14 13.53
N ARG A 54 0.64 12.70 12.34
CA ARG A 54 1.14 12.12 11.07
C ARG A 54 2.65 11.99 11.05
N ARG A 55 3.39 13.02 11.52
CA ARG A 55 4.86 12.96 11.63
C ARG A 55 5.30 11.84 12.57
N GLN A 56 4.73 11.77 13.78
CA GLN A 56 5.04 10.72 14.75
C GLN A 56 4.76 9.31 14.21
N LEU A 57 3.60 9.12 13.58
CA LEU A 57 3.22 7.83 12.99
C LEU A 57 4.14 7.45 11.84
N LEU A 58 4.49 8.40 10.97
CA LEU A 58 5.40 8.13 9.86
C LEU A 58 6.81 7.82 10.36
N ASP A 59 7.32 8.53 11.36
CA ASP A 59 8.61 8.22 12.00
C ASP A 59 8.61 6.81 12.60
N LEU A 60 7.53 6.46 13.30
CA LEU A 60 7.34 5.12 13.85
C LEU A 60 7.36 4.06 12.75
N PHE A 61 6.62 4.27 11.66
CA PHE A 61 6.50 3.31 10.58
C PHE A 61 7.79 3.18 9.77
N CYS A 62 8.52 4.26 9.55
CA CYS A 62 9.81 4.26 8.86
C CYS A 62 10.94 3.65 9.71
N GLY A 63 10.71 3.41 11.00
CA GLY A 63 11.60 2.62 11.87
C GLY A 63 11.31 1.12 11.93
N LEU A 64 10.27 0.63 11.23
CA LEU A 64 9.90 -0.79 11.25
C LEU A 64 10.70 -1.61 10.22
N PRO A 65 10.89 -2.93 10.45
CA PRO A 65 11.58 -3.82 9.50
C PRO A 65 10.67 -4.17 8.30
N LEU A 66 10.42 -3.17 7.46
CA LEU A 66 9.58 -3.23 6.26
C LEU A 66 10.22 -2.43 5.12
N GLY A 67 9.85 -2.75 3.89
CA GLY A 67 10.15 -1.94 2.71
C GLY A 67 8.86 -1.44 2.06
N VAL A 68 8.92 -0.33 1.34
CA VAL A 68 7.74 0.26 0.68
C VAL A 68 8.07 0.70 -0.73
N VAL A 69 7.19 0.32 -1.66
CA VAL A 69 7.19 0.85 -3.02
C VAL A 69 5.84 1.50 -3.30
N ALA A 70 5.85 2.80 -3.57
CA ALA A 70 4.68 3.56 -4.00
C ALA A 70 4.70 3.76 -5.52
N TYR A 71 3.77 3.11 -6.21
CA TYR A 71 3.59 3.24 -7.65
C TYR A 71 2.72 4.46 -7.92
N ARG A 72 3.25 5.42 -8.68
CA ARG A 72 2.62 6.70 -8.98
C ARG A 72 2.30 6.78 -10.46
N SER A 73 1.05 7.09 -10.81
CA SER A 73 0.69 7.47 -12.17
C SER A 73 0.04 8.85 -12.16
N VAL A 74 0.52 9.73 -13.03
CA VAL A 74 -0.12 11.01 -13.31
C VAL A 74 -0.99 10.82 -14.54
N HIS A 75 -2.29 11.08 -14.40
CA HIS A 75 -3.26 10.86 -15.46
C HIS A 75 -3.96 12.17 -15.84
N ALA A 76 -4.32 12.28 -17.13
CA ALA A 76 -5.19 13.35 -17.58
C ALA A 76 -6.56 13.27 -16.86
N PRO A 77 -7.28 14.39 -16.70
CA PRO A 77 -8.63 14.40 -16.12
C PRO A 77 -9.62 13.48 -16.86
N THR A 78 -9.36 13.21 -18.14
CA THR A 78 -10.19 12.40 -19.03
C THR A 78 -10.00 10.89 -18.86
N ARG A 79 -8.94 10.44 -18.19
CA ARG A 79 -8.68 9.00 -17.99
C ARG A 79 -9.52 8.48 -16.82
N GLN A 80 -10.22 7.37 -17.05
CA GLN A 80 -11.02 6.74 -16.01
C GLN A 80 -10.11 6.11 -14.96
N GLU A 81 -10.31 6.52 -13.72
CA GLU A 81 -9.58 6.06 -12.54
C GLU A 81 -9.46 4.52 -12.41
N PRO A 82 -10.48 3.69 -12.71
CA PRO A 82 -10.33 2.23 -12.70
C PRO A 82 -9.23 1.71 -13.64
N ALA A 83 -9.01 2.37 -14.78
CA ALA A 83 -7.97 2.00 -15.73
C ALA A 83 -6.57 2.33 -15.18
N VAL A 84 -6.42 3.51 -14.55
CA VAL A 84 -5.16 3.92 -13.91
C VAL A 84 -4.77 2.95 -12.80
N ARG A 85 -5.73 2.60 -11.93
CA ARG A 85 -5.48 1.60 -10.90
C ARG A 85 -5.09 0.25 -11.48
N SER A 86 -5.80 -0.21 -12.52
CA SER A 86 -5.50 -1.50 -13.15
C SER A 86 -4.06 -1.54 -13.69
N ALA A 87 -3.60 -0.45 -14.31
CA ALA A 87 -2.22 -0.34 -14.80
C ALA A 87 -1.20 -0.38 -13.65
N LEU A 88 -1.40 0.40 -12.59
CA LEU A 88 -0.55 0.36 -11.40
C LEU A 88 -0.53 -1.01 -10.73
N LEU A 89 -1.69 -1.67 -10.67
CA LEU A 89 -1.85 -2.98 -10.06
C LEU A 89 -1.11 -4.05 -10.87
N VAL A 90 -1.12 -3.99 -12.20
CA VAL A 90 -0.34 -4.90 -13.07
C VAL A 90 1.15 -4.78 -12.76
N VAL A 91 1.70 -3.56 -12.78
CA VAL A 91 3.13 -3.31 -12.51
C VAL A 91 3.50 -3.78 -11.10
N MET A 92 2.67 -3.46 -10.10
CA MET A 92 2.92 -3.87 -8.72
C MET A 92 2.91 -5.40 -8.55
N VAL A 93 1.96 -6.10 -9.18
CA VAL A 93 1.88 -7.56 -9.11
C VAL A 93 3.12 -8.20 -9.73
N ASP A 94 3.61 -7.66 -10.84
CA ASP A 94 4.82 -8.17 -11.49
C ASP A 94 6.06 -8.02 -10.61
N ASP A 95 6.24 -6.84 -10.00
CA ASP A 95 7.32 -6.58 -9.08
C ASP A 95 7.32 -7.58 -7.91
N ILE A 96 6.17 -7.75 -7.24
CA ILE A 96 6.11 -8.60 -6.04
C ILE A 96 6.21 -10.09 -6.38
N VAL A 97 5.76 -10.52 -7.55
CA VAL A 97 5.97 -11.90 -8.02
C VAL A 97 7.45 -12.15 -8.29
N GLY A 98 8.12 -11.22 -8.97
CA GLY A 98 9.58 -11.29 -9.22
C GLY A 98 10.40 -11.34 -7.92
N GLU A 99 9.89 -10.74 -6.84
CA GLU A 99 10.51 -10.76 -5.51
C GLU A 99 10.11 -11.97 -4.63
N GLY A 100 9.31 -12.90 -5.15
CA GLY A 100 8.89 -14.08 -4.40
C GLY A 100 7.91 -13.77 -3.26
N ALA A 101 7.00 -12.80 -3.45
CA ALA A 101 5.90 -12.60 -2.54
C ALA A 101 4.98 -13.82 -2.52
N THR A 102 4.52 -14.19 -1.32
CA THR A 102 3.68 -15.37 -1.08
C THR A 102 2.25 -14.99 -0.67
N ARG A 103 2.04 -13.74 -0.24
CA ARG A 103 0.73 -13.22 0.14
C ARG A 103 0.61 -11.74 -0.20
N LEU A 104 -0.48 -11.37 -0.88
CA LEU A 104 -0.89 -10.01 -1.19
C LEU A 104 -2.21 -9.70 -0.48
N VAL A 105 -2.23 -8.65 0.32
CA VAL A 105 -3.42 -8.16 1.02
C VAL A 105 -3.74 -6.77 0.50
N LEU A 106 -4.93 -6.56 -0.04
CA LEU A 106 -5.41 -5.25 -0.46
C LEU A 106 -6.46 -4.74 0.52
N GLU A 107 -6.49 -3.44 0.80
CA GLU A 107 -7.66 -2.84 1.44
C GLU A 107 -8.89 -2.99 0.52
N SER A 108 -9.99 -3.50 1.07
CA SER A 108 -11.26 -3.66 0.35
C SER A 108 -11.89 -2.29 0.10
N ARG A 109 -12.41 -2.10 -1.12
CA ARG A 109 -13.03 -0.84 -1.56
C ARG A 109 -14.53 -1.02 -1.79
N GLU A 110 -15.13 -1.90 -0.99
CA GLU A 110 -16.57 -2.19 -0.91
C GLU A 110 -17.28 -2.17 -2.28
N GLY A 111 -17.28 -3.32 -2.97
CA GLY A 111 -17.96 -3.50 -4.25
C GLY A 111 -17.11 -3.23 -5.48
N ARG A 112 -15.89 -2.68 -5.33
CA ARG A 112 -14.93 -2.47 -6.44
C ARG A 112 -13.83 -3.52 -6.53
N ASP A 113 -13.75 -4.41 -5.55
CA ASP A 113 -12.73 -5.48 -5.47
C ASP A 113 -12.77 -6.44 -6.67
N GLN A 114 -13.92 -6.60 -7.35
CA GLN A 114 -14.04 -7.52 -8.48
C GLN A 114 -13.11 -7.17 -9.65
N LEU A 115 -12.87 -5.88 -9.89
CA LEU A 115 -11.94 -5.48 -10.94
C LEU A 115 -10.50 -5.84 -10.58
N ASP A 116 -10.09 -5.57 -9.33
CA ASP A 116 -8.77 -5.92 -8.81
C ASP A 116 -8.55 -7.44 -8.89
N ARG A 117 -9.54 -8.25 -8.48
CA ARG A 117 -9.51 -9.71 -8.60
C ARG A 117 -9.28 -10.17 -10.03
N ARG A 118 -9.99 -9.58 -11.01
CA ARG A 118 -9.83 -9.94 -12.43
C ARG A 118 -8.44 -9.59 -12.95
N VAL A 119 -7.92 -8.42 -12.60
CA VAL A 119 -6.58 -7.96 -13.01
C VAL A 119 -5.50 -8.86 -12.42
N ILE A 120 -5.52 -9.10 -11.11
CA ILE A 120 -4.54 -9.95 -10.40
C ILE A 120 -4.60 -11.38 -10.96
N HIS A 121 -5.81 -11.96 -11.05
CA HIS A 121 -5.96 -13.31 -11.57
C HIS A 121 -5.39 -13.45 -12.99
N ARG A 122 -5.72 -12.53 -13.90
CA ARG A 122 -5.19 -12.55 -15.26
C ARG A 122 -3.66 -12.45 -15.28
N ARG A 123 -3.07 -11.67 -14.37
CA ARG A 123 -1.61 -11.51 -14.31
C ARG A 123 -0.90 -12.74 -13.75
N LEU A 124 -1.56 -13.48 -12.86
CA LEU A 124 -1.02 -14.71 -12.26
C LEU A 124 -1.22 -15.95 -13.13
N LEU A 125 -2.19 -15.98 -14.06
CA LEU A 125 -2.40 -17.11 -14.97
C LEU A 125 -1.13 -17.63 -15.70
N PRO A 126 -0.27 -16.77 -16.30
CA PRO A 126 0.97 -17.24 -16.93
C PRO A 126 2.07 -17.63 -15.93
N GLN A 127 1.92 -17.33 -14.64
CA GLN A 127 2.94 -17.52 -13.61
C GLN A 127 2.69 -18.84 -12.86
N THR A 128 2.87 -19.98 -13.53
CA THR A 128 2.50 -21.31 -13.01
C THR A 128 3.22 -21.71 -11.72
N ASP A 129 4.42 -21.16 -11.48
CA ASP A 129 5.22 -21.44 -10.28
C ASP A 129 5.02 -20.41 -9.15
N SER A 130 4.13 -19.43 -9.34
CA SER A 130 3.87 -18.41 -8.32
C SER A 130 3.08 -18.99 -7.14
N ALA A 131 3.65 -18.91 -5.95
CA ALA A 131 2.97 -19.22 -4.69
C ALA A 131 2.12 -18.04 -4.16
N LEU A 132 1.94 -16.97 -4.95
CA LEU A 132 1.25 -15.77 -4.50
C LEU A 132 -0.24 -16.03 -4.29
N THR A 133 -0.67 -15.96 -3.04
CA THR A 133 -2.08 -15.87 -2.67
C THR A 133 -2.49 -14.41 -2.52
N TYR A 134 -3.76 -14.09 -2.75
CA TYR A 134 -4.24 -12.73 -2.55
C TYR A 134 -5.64 -12.66 -1.95
N GLU A 135 -5.89 -11.62 -1.17
CA GLU A 135 -7.17 -11.37 -0.51
C GLU A 135 -7.43 -9.86 -0.36
N HIS A 136 -8.70 -9.52 -0.14
CA HIS A 136 -9.10 -8.16 0.21
C HIS A 136 -9.59 -8.16 1.66
N LEU A 137 -9.05 -7.27 2.48
CA LEU A 137 -9.41 -7.14 3.89
C LEU A 137 -9.97 -5.75 4.16
N ARG A 138 -10.89 -5.66 5.11
CA ARG A 138 -11.34 -4.38 5.67
C ARG A 138 -10.20 -3.75 6.45
N PRO A 139 -10.18 -2.42 6.57
CA PRO A 139 -9.11 -1.70 7.28
C PRO A 139 -8.85 -2.23 8.70
N THR A 140 -9.89 -2.64 9.43
CA THR A 140 -9.76 -3.11 10.82
C THR A 140 -9.19 -4.53 10.97
N GLU A 141 -9.06 -5.29 9.88
CA GLU A 141 -8.68 -6.70 9.94
C GLU A 141 -7.16 -6.91 10.02
N ASP A 142 -6.36 -6.03 9.41
CA ASP A 142 -4.91 -6.03 9.57
C ASP A 142 -4.35 -4.61 9.73
N PRO A 143 -3.67 -4.29 10.84
CA PRO A 143 -3.12 -2.96 11.09
C PRO A 143 -2.05 -2.53 10.08
N ILE A 144 -1.42 -3.46 9.35
CA ILE A 144 -0.42 -3.11 8.34
C ILE A 144 -1.07 -2.37 7.15
N LEU A 145 -2.39 -2.51 6.94
CA LEU A 145 -3.11 -1.68 5.97
C LEU A 145 -3.07 -0.20 6.32
N TRP A 146 -3.04 0.16 7.62
CA TRP A 146 -2.91 1.57 8.03
C TRP A 146 -1.53 2.14 7.75
N VAL A 147 -0.52 1.27 7.73
CA VAL A 147 0.83 1.62 7.30
C VAL A 147 0.84 1.87 5.80
N ALA A 148 0.16 1.01 5.02
CA ALA A 148 0.01 1.21 3.58
C ALA A 148 -0.72 2.53 3.24
N ASP A 149 -1.80 2.86 3.95
CA ASP A 149 -2.52 4.15 3.85
C ASP A 149 -1.55 5.33 4.11
N ALA A 150 -0.80 5.27 5.21
CA ALA A 150 0.15 6.31 5.58
C ALA A 150 1.20 6.57 4.50
N PHE A 151 1.78 5.50 3.93
CA PHE A 151 2.78 5.62 2.88
C PHE A 151 2.18 6.04 1.54
N ALA A 152 0.98 5.57 1.18
CA ALA A 152 0.27 6.02 -0.01
C ALA A 152 0.01 7.52 0.08
N TRP A 153 -0.44 8.00 1.25
CA TRP A 153 -0.67 9.41 1.49
C TRP A 153 0.63 10.22 1.43
N ALA A 154 1.69 9.75 2.09
CA ALA A 154 2.99 10.43 2.18
C ALA A 154 3.65 10.60 0.81
N ALA A 155 3.59 9.56 -0.04
CA ALA A 155 4.12 9.61 -1.40
C ALA A 155 3.49 10.72 -2.28
N GLY A 156 2.27 11.16 -1.96
CA GLY A 156 1.58 12.25 -2.66
C GLY A 156 1.59 13.60 -1.95
N ALA A 157 2.12 13.71 -0.73
CA ALA A 157 1.94 14.86 0.15
C ALA A 157 2.91 16.04 -0.07
N GLY A 158 3.89 15.90 -0.98
CA GLY A 158 4.99 16.84 -1.17
C GLY A 158 6.31 16.28 -0.62
N ALA A 159 7.45 16.79 -1.12
CA ALA A 159 8.77 16.17 -0.96
C ALA A 159 9.21 15.94 0.50
N ASP A 160 8.75 16.77 1.44
CA ASP A 160 9.10 16.66 2.86
C ASP A 160 8.63 15.34 3.48
N TRP A 161 7.52 14.76 3.03
CA TRP A 161 6.97 13.55 3.63
C TRP A 161 7.72 12.29 3.18
N PRO A 162 7.95 12.04 1.88
CA PRO A 162 8.81 10.93 1.45
C PRO A 162 10.24 11.06 1.98
N GLY A 163 10.78 12.29 2.04
CA GLY A 163 12.14 12.54 2.54
C GLY A 163 12.37 12.06 3.97
N ARG A 164 11.32 12.03 4.81
CA ARG A 164 11.41 11.53 6.20
C ARG A 164 11.59 10.02 6.30
N CYS A 165 11.27 9.28 5.23
CA CYS A 165 11.34 7.81 5.24
C CYS A 165 12.61 7.25 4.62
N GLY A 166 13.49 8.10 4.10
CA GLY A 166 14.77 7.68 3.52
C GLY A 166 14.59 6.53 2.54
N GLU A 167 15.37 5.47 2.71
CA GLU A 167 15.37 4.29 1.83
C GLU A 167 14.16 3.37 2.03
N VAL A 168 13.36 3.57 3.09
CA VAL A 168 12.18 2.73 3.36
C VAL A 168 11.11 2.92 2.29
N LEU A 169 10.94 4.15 1.80
CA LEU A 169 9.95 4.48 0.78
C LEU A 169 10.62 4.80 -0.55
N ARG A 170 10.42 3.92 -1.53
CA ARG A 170 10.74 4.19 -2.93
C ARG A 170 9.47 4.61 -3.69
N VAL A 171 9.50 5.74 -4.37
CA VAL A 171 8.43 6.16 -5.28
C VAL A 171 8.83 5.78 -6.70
N MET A 172 7.97 5.07 -7.42
CA MET A 172 8.17 4.66 -8.79
C MET A 172 7.08 5.24 -9.69
N ASP A 173 7.48 6.02 -10.68
CA ASP A 173 6.57 6.52 -11.70
C ASP A 173 6.22 5.44 -12.71
N VAL A 174 4.93 5.28 -12.97
CA VAL A 174 4.37 4.35 -13.94
C VAL A 174 3.71 5.17 -15.03
N GLU A 175 4.25 5.03 -16.24
CA GLU A 175 3.71 5.70 -17.40
C GLU A 175 2.27 5.21 -17.68
N PRO A 176 1.34 6.15 -17.99
CA PRO A 176 -0.04 5.83 -18.26
C PRO A 176 -0.23 4.90 -19.46
#